data_AF-W6R0Z7-F1
#
_entry.id   AF-W6R0Z7-F1
#
_cell.length_a   1.000
_cell.length_b   1.000
_cell.length_c   1.000
_cell.angle_alpha   90.00
_cell.angle_beta   90.00
_cell.angle_gamma   90.00
#
_symmetry.space_group_name_H-M   'P 1'
#
loop_
_entity.id
_entity.type
_entity.pdbx_description
1 polymer ?
#
loop_
_entity_poly.entity_id
_entity_poly.type
_entity_poly.pdbx_seq_one_letter_code
_entity_poly.pdbx_strand_id
1 'polypeptide(L)'
;MIVRPVRSADLPALIDLARSTGAGLTTLPANEERLAHRVGWAEKAFRGEAERADADYLFVLEDDAGKVVGISAVAGAVGLREPWYNYRVGLTVSASQELNIHRQVPTLFMANDLTGNSELCSLFLHADHRSGLNGRLLSKARFLFIAEFRELFGDKVIAEMRGMSDERGRSPFWESLGRHFFKMEFSQADYLTGVGNKAFIAELMPKFPLYTCFLSEDARAVIGRVHPDTEPALAMLKAEGFSYQGYVDIFDAGPAIEAETAKIRAVQGSQNLVLAIGTPGDDAEPFLVHNRKRQDCRITAAPARLAAGTLVVDPLTAKRLRLSAGDQVRAVTLSAHR
;
A
#
# COMPACT_ATOMS: atom_id res chain seq x y z
N MET A 1 5.53 -8.88 18.41
CA MET A 1 5.02 -8.09 17.26
C MET A 1 3.71 -8.68 16.79
N ILE A 2 2.68 -7.84 16.66
CA ILE A 2 1.36 -8.22 16.15
C ILE A 2 0.81 -7.11 15.25
N VAL A 3 0.27 -7.46 14.09
CA VAL A 3 -0.53 -6.56 13.28
C VAL A 3 -1.99 -6.67 13.74
N ARG A 4 -2.59 -5.53 14.08
CA ARG A 4 -3.97 -5.45 14.55
C ARG A 4 -4.67 -4.20 13.99
N PRO A 5 -6.01 -4.15 13.98
CA PRO A 5 -6.76 -2.92 13.72
C PRO A 5 -6.29 -1.78 14.60
N VAL A 6 -6.25 -0.60 14.01
CA VAL A 6 -6.07 0.67 14.71
C VAL A 6 -7.21 0.90 15.70
N ARG A 7 -6.94 1.67 16.76
CA ARG A 7 -7.92 2.12 17.74
C ARG A 7 -7.75 3.62 17.97
N SER A 8 -8.80 4.27 18.44
CA SER A 8 -8.76 5.68 18.85
C SER A 8 -7.63 5.99 19.84
N ALA A 9 -7.30 5.04 20.72
CA ALA A 9 -6.18 5.17 21.67
C ALA A 9 -4.78 5.16 21.03
N ASP A 10 -4.64 4.71 19.78
CA ASP A 10 -3.36 4.70 19.07
C ASP A 10 -3.02 6.06 18.44
N LEU A 11 -3.97 7.01 18.41
CA LEU A 11 -3.83 8.30 17.73
C LEU A 11 -2.52 9.05 18.06
N PRO A 12 -2.07 9.15 19.33
CA PRO A 12 -0.79 9.79 19.64
C PRO A 12 0.40 9.13 18.93
N ALA A 13 0.44 7.79 18.91
CA ALA A 13 1.51 7.05 18.24
C ALA A 13 1.45 7.20 16.72
N LEU A 14 0.25 7.33 16.14
CA LEU A 14 0.09 7.59 14.70
C LEU A 14 0.62 8.98 14.32
N ILE A 15 0.40 9.99 15.16
CA ILE A 15 0.93 11.35 14.95
C ILE A 15 2.46 11.33 14.98
N ASP A 16 3.05 10.61 15.93
CA ASP A 16 4.51 10.48 16.02
C ASP A 16 5.08 9.77 14.79
N LEU A 17 4.43 8.69 14.33
CA LEU A 17 4.80 8.03 13.08
C LEU A 17 4.69 8.99 11.89
N ALA A 18 3.59 9.75 11.75
CA ALA A 18 3.39 10.71 10.68
C ALA A 18 4.41 11.86 10.70
N ARG A 19 4.87 12.30 11.86
CA ARG A 19 5.95 13.30 11.96
C ARG A 19 7.30 12.76 11.54
N SER A 20 7.50 11.45 11.66
CA SER A 20 8.72 10.76 11.25
C SER A 20 8.74 10.37 9.76
N THR A 21 7.64 10.60 9.03
CA THR A 21 7.60 10.37 7.58
C THR A 21 8.18 11.56 6.83
N GLY A 22 9.01 11.30 5.81
CA GLY A 22 9.40 12.31 4.84
C GLY A 22 8.25 12.65 3.87
N ALA A 23 8.46 13.65 3.01
CA ALA A 23 7.51 14.03 1.96
C ALA A 23 7.21 12.86 1.00
N GLY A 24 6.02 12.84 0.37
CA GLY A 24 5.65 11.82 -0.62
C GLY A 24 4.96 10.57 -0.05
N LEU A 25 4.55 10.59 1.22
CA LEU A 25 3.58 9.62 1.76
C LEU A 25 2.27 10.35 2.12
N THR A 26 1.55 10.81 1.10
CA THR A 26 0.29 11.57 1.21
C THR A 26 -0.76 10.91 2.11
N THR A 27 -0.77 9.58 2.15
CA THR A 27 -1.77 8.81 2.91
C THR A 27 -1.55 8.81 4.42
N LEU A 28 -0.45 9.37 4.94
CA LEU A 28 -0.21 9.51 6.38
C LEU A 28 0.20 10.95 6.74
N PRO A 29 -0.72 11.93 6.62
CA PRO A 29 -0.40 13.32 6.91
C PRO A 29 -0.22 13.53 8.41
N ALA A 30 0.72 14.40 8.80
CA ALA A 30 0.90 14.85 10.18
C ALA A 30 -0.19 15.86 10.60
N ASN A 31 -1.45 15.44 10.51
CA ASN A 31 -2.64 16.23 10.84
C ASN A 31 -3.55 15.43 11.78
N GLU A 32 -3.67 15.90 13.02
CA GLU A 32 -4.38 15.19 14.10
C GLU A 32 -5.87 15.00 13.82
N GLU A 33 -6.57 16.04 13.37
CA GLU A 33 -8.00 15.98 13.06
C GLU A 33 -8.30 14.94 11.95
N ARG A 34 -7.49 14.95 10.88
CA ARG A 34 -7.62 13.99 9.78
C ARG A 34 -7.30 12.57 10.23
N LEU A 35 -6.27 12.37 11.04
CA LEU A 35 -5.94 11.05 11.57
C LEU A 35 -7.04 10.54 12.51
N ALA A 36 -7.58 11.38 13.38
CA ALA A 36 -8.70 11.03 14.25
C ALA A 36 -9.94 10.62 13.45
N HIS A 37 -10.29 11.41 12.43
CA HIS A 37 -11.40 11.10 11.52
C HIS A 37 -11.17 9.77 10.79
N ARG A 38 -9.96 9.56 10.26
CA ARG A 38 -9.58 8.31 9.56
C ARG A 38 -9.67 7.11 10.48
N VAL A 39 -9.18 7.20 11.72
CA VAL A 39 -9.28 6.14 12.73
C VAL A 39 -10.73 5.81 13.03
N GLY A 40 -11.60 6.82 13.15
CA GLY A 40 -13.04 6.61 13.35
C GLY A 40 -13.70 5.84 12.19
N TRP A 41 -13.32 6.14 10.94
CA TRP A 41 -13.77 5.38 9.77
C TRP A 41 -13.20 3.97 9.73
N ALA A 42 -11.94 3.79 10.10
CA ALA A 42 -11.33 2.47 10.17
C ALA A 42 -12.03 1.57 11.19
N GLU A 43 -12.35 2.10 12.38
CA GLU A 43 -13.11 1.37 13.39
C GLU A 43 -14.50 0.96 12.87
N LYS A 44 -15.20 1.84 12.15
CA LYS A 44 -16.48 1.51 11.47
C LYS A 44 -16.28 0.41 10.41
N ALA A 45 -15.23 0.48 9.60
CA ALA A 45 -14.93 -0.52 8.58
C ALA A 45 -14.69 -1.91 9.19
N PHE A 46 -13.94 -2.00 10.30
CA PHE A 46 -13.73 -3.25 11.02
C PHE A 46 -15.00 -3.80 11.69
N ARG A 47 -15.93 -2.93 12.12
CA ARG A 47 -17.27 -3.32 12.59
C ARG A 47 -18.22 -3.71 11.44
N GLY A 48 -17.88 -3.40 10.18
CA GLY A 48 -18.72 -3.64 9.01
C GLY A 48 -19.83 -2.61 8.83
N GLU A 49 -19.61 -1.41 9.36
CA GLU A 49 -20.54 -0.27 9.32
C GLU A 49 -20.16 0.74 8.22
N ALA A 50 -19.13 0.45 7.43
CA ALA A 50 -18.68 1.29 6.31
C ALA A 50 -19.01 0.64 4.97
N GLU A 51 -19.50 1.44 4.02
CA GLU A 51 -19.59 1.03 2.63
C GLU A 51 -18.18 0.85 2.04
N ARG A 52 -18.04 0.03 1.00
CA ARG A 52 -16.73 -0.21 0.36
C ARG A 52 -16.05 1.07 -0.12
N ALA A 53 -16.83 2.07 -0.50
CA ALA A 53 -16.34 3.40 -0.91
C ALA A 53 -15.68 4.20 0.23
N ASP A 54 -16.06 3.93 1.48
CA ASP A 54 -15.59 4.64 2.68
C ASP A 54 -14.74 3.74 3.59
N ALA A 55 -14.61 2.45 3.26
CA ALA A 55 -13.90 1.47 4.06
C ALA A 55 -12.38 1.68 3.97
N ASP A 56 -11.77 1.86 5.13
CA ASP A 56 -10.31 1.93 5.29
C ASP A 56 -9.87 0.96 6.39
N TYR A 57 -9.31 -0.18 6.01
CA TYR A 57 -8.82 -1.17 6.96
C TYR A 57 -7.41 -0.77 7.41
N LEU A 58 -7.36 0.14 8.39
CA LEU A 58 -6.12 0.66 8.96
C LEU A 58 -5.58 -0.26 10.06
N PHE A 59 -4.36 -0.73 9.87
CA PHE A 59 -3.65 -1.61 10.79
C PHE A 59 -2.44 -0.91 11.41
N VAL A 60 -2.11 -1.30 12.63
CA VAL A 60 -0.86 -0.95 13.31
C VAL A 60 -0.03 -2.19 13.59
N LEU A 61 1.30 -2.04 13.58
CA LEU A 61 2.23 -3.01 14.13
C LEU A 61 2.51 -2.64 15.59
N GLU A 62 2.14 -3.54 16.50
CA GLU A 62 2.31 -3.39 17.95
C GLU A 62 3.38 -4.37 18.46
N ASP A 63 4.29 -3.91 19.30
CA ASP A 63 5.25 -4.78 20.00
C ASP A 63 4.64 -5.43 21.26
N ASP A 64 5.39 -6.29 21.94
CA ASP A 64 4.84 -7.03 23.09
C ASP A 64 4.64 -6.14 24.33
N ALA A 65 5.20 -4.91 24.34
CA ALA A 65 4.97 -3.89 25.36
C ALA A 65 3.74 -3.01 25.06
N GLY A 66 3.07 -3.22 23.91
CA GLY A 66 1.92 -2.43 23.48
C GLY A 66 2.29 -1.15 22.73
N LYS A 67 3.56 -0.95 22.36
CA LYS A 67 3.99 0.22 21.59
C LYS A 67 3.66 0.01 20.12
N VAL A 68 2.98 0.99 19.52
CA VAL A 68 2.76 1.06 18.07
C VAL A 68 4.03 1.57 17.39
N VAL A 69 4.54 0.80 16.43
CA VAL A 69 5.83 1.05 15.77
C VAL A 69 5.75 1.14 14.25
N GLY A 70 4.57 0.83 13.68
CA GLY A 70 4.32 0.93 12.25
C GLY A 70 2.83 0.91 11.94
N ILE A 71 2.51 1.21 10.70
CA ILE A 71 1.15 1.37 10.18
C ILE A 71 1.08 0.85 8.74
N SER A 72 -0.08 0.33 8.35
CA SER A 72 -0.40 -0.05 6.97
C SER A 72 -1.90 -0.06 6.79
N ALA A 73 -2.37 0.10 5.56
CA ALA A 73 -3.80 0.14 5.29
C ALA A 73 -4.17 -0.60 4.00
N VAL A 74 -5.46 -0.94 3.91
CA VAL A 74 -6.13 -1.32 2.67
C VAL A 74 -7.42 -0.51 2.53
N ALA A 75 -7.50 0.33 1.51
CA ALA A 75 -8.74 0.99 1.14
C ALA A 75 -9.65 0.01 0.38
N GLY A 76 -10.95 0.01 0.70
CA GLY A 76 -11.94 -0.86 0.06
C GLY A 76 -12.10 -0.59 -1.42
N ALA A 77 -12.14 0.68 -1.82
CA ALA A 77 -12.09 1.11 -3.21
C ALA A 77 -11.63 2.57 -3.33
N VAL A 78 -10.77 2.85 -4.31
CA VAL A 78 -10.42 4.23 -4.69
C VAL A 78 -11.45 4.80 -5.66
N GLY A 79 -11.60 6.13 -5.72
CA GLY A 79 -12.34 6.78 -6.80
C GLY A 79 -13.88 6.77 -6.68
N LEU A 80 -14.48 6.16 -5.66
CA LEU A 80 -15.95 5.99 -5.57
C LEU A 80 -16.68 7.21 -4.97
N ARG A 81 -16.03 7.99 -4.12
CA ARG A 81 -16.58 9.25 -3.56
C ARG A 81 -15.97 10.47 -4.22
N GLU A 82 -14.64 10.45 -4.35
CA GLU A 82 -13.85 11.49 -5.00
C GLU A 82 -13.00 10.84 -6.08
N PRO A 83 -12.81 11.49 -7.24
CA PRO A 83 -11.96 10.96 -8.30
C PRO A 83 -10.55 10.64 -7.79
N TRP A 84 -10.04 9.50 -8.23
CA TRP A 84 -8.66 9.08 -8.01
C TRP A 84 -7.91 9.24 -9.33
N TYR A 85 -7.08 10.27 -9.42
CA TYR A 85 -6.41 10.67 -10.67
C TYR A 85 -5.04 9.99 -10.80
N ASN A 86 -4.72 9.62 -12.02
CA ASN A 86 -3.40 9.12 -12.43
C ASN A 86 -3.10 9.60 -13.85
N TYR A 87 -1.83 9.46 -14.25
CA TYR A 87 -1.45 9.49 -15.64
C TYR A 87 -1.34 8.08 -16.21
N ARG A 88 -2.09 7.80 -17.27
CA ARG A 88 -1.82 6.65 -18.14
C ARG A 88 -0.70 7.00 -19.11
N VAL A 89 0.37 6.23 -19.09
CA VAL A 89 1.52 6.34 -19.99
C VAL A 89 1.20 5.60 -21.30
N GLY A 90 0.89 6.37 -22.34
CA GLY A 90 0.64 5.86 -23.70
C GLY A 90 1.82 6.06 -24.64
N LEU A 91 1.61 5.68 -25.90
CA LEU A 91 2.58 5.85 -26.99
C LEU A 91 1.89 6.48 -28.19
N THR A 92 2.43 7.60 -28.66
CA THR A 92 2.02 8.20 -29.93
C THR A 92 3.09 7.92 -30.99
N VAL A 93 2.66 7.38 -32.13
CA VAL A 93 3.54 7.12 -33.28
C VAL A 93 3.23 8.14 -34.37
N SER A 94 4.25 8.87 -34.80
CA SER A 94 4.18 9.80 -35.91
C SER A 94 5.09 9.32 -37.03
N ALA A 95 4.54 9.16 -38.23
CA ALA A 95 5.27 8.74 -39.41
C ALA A 95 5.05 9.73 -40.55
N SER A 96 6.13 10.17 -41.19
CA SER A 96 6.11 10.93 -42.44
C SER A 96 7.01 10.20 -43.44
N GLN A 97 6.40 9.64 -44.48
CA GLN A 97 7.12 8.92 -45.54
C GLN A 97 8.02 9.88 -46.34
N GLU A 98 7.51 11.07 -46.66
CA GLU A 98 8.24 12.10 -47.42
C GLU A 98 9.52 12.53 -46.71
N LEU A 99 9.47 12.67 -45.38
CA LEU A 99 10.61 13.09 -44.57
C LEU A 99 11.42 11.91 -44.03
N ASN A 100 11.03 10.66 -44.33
CA ASN A 100 11.58 9.45 -43.73
C ASN A 100 11.65 9.51 -42.19
N ILE A 101 10.62 10.09 -41.56
CA ILE A 101 10.51 10.20 -40.11
C ILE A 101 9.59 9.11 -39.61
N HIS A 102 10.06 8.33 -38.65
CA HIS A 102 9.24 7.45 -37.84
C HIS A 102 9.61 7.64 -36.37
N ARG A 103 8.74 8.29 -35.61
CA ARG A 103 9.01 8.68 -34.22
C ARG A 103 7.94 8.11 -33.30
N GLN A 104 8.37 7.42 -32.26
CA GLN A 104 7.51 6.99 -31.17
C GLN A 104 7.78 7.91 -29.98
N VAL A 105 6.73 8.52 -29.42
CA VAL A 105 6.84 9.45 -28.31
C VAL A 105 5.88 9.02 -27.20
N PRO A 106 6.36 8.72 -25.98
CA PRO A 106 5.49 8.45 -24.86
C PRO A 106 4.63 9.68 -24.52
N THR A 107 3.37 9.44 -24.13
CA THR A 107 2.39 10.47 -23.79
C THR A 107 1.76 10.19 -22.44
N LEU A 108 1.36 11.23 -21.71
CA LEU A 108 0.67 11.12 -20.43
C LEU A 108 -0.78 11.57 -20.61
N PHE A 109 -1.72 10.68 -20.33
CA PHE A 109 -3.15 10.96 -20.36
C PHE A 109 -3.67 10.99 -18.94
N MET A 110 -4.23 12.13 -18.52
CA MET A 110 -4.91 12.18 -17.23
C MET A 110 -6.14 11.27 -17.28
N ALA A 111 -6.23 10.36 -16.31
CA ALA A 111 -7.26 9.35 -16.25
C ALA A 111 -7.67 9.08 -14.80
N ASN A 112 -8.75 8.32 -14.67
CA ASN A 112 -9.26 7.75 -13.42
C ASN A 112 -9.57 6.25 -13.59
N ASP A 113 -8.82 5.60 -14.48
CA ASP A 113 -9.02 4.20 -14.93
C ASP A 113 -8.93 3.19 -13.78
N LEU A 114 -8.29 3.55 -12.65
CA LEU A 114 -8.15 2.69 -11.47
C LEU A 114 -9.32 2.77 -10.47
N THR A 115 -10.36 3.57 -10.79
CA THR A 115 -11.54 3.73 -9.94
C THR A 115 -12.20 2.38 -9.63
N GLY A 116 -12.57 2.18 -8.37
CA GLY A 116 -13.18 0.95 -7.87
C GLY A 116 -12.16 -0.07 -7.37
N ASN A 117 -10.88 -0.01 -7.75
CA ASN A 117 -9.89 -0.97 -7.24
C ASN A 117 -9.60 -0.74 -5.76
N SER A 118 -9.29 -1.81 -5.02
CA SER A 118 -8.79 -1.68 -3.65
C SER A 118 -7.32 -1.23 -3.67
N GLU A 119 -6.88 -0.49 -2.66
CA GLU A 119 -5.54 0.08 -2.64
C GLU A 119 -4.78 -0.32 -1.37
N LEU A 120 -3.55 -0.78 -1.53
CA LEU A 120 -2.57 -0.88 -0.44
C LEU A 120 -1.95 0.48 -0.20
N CYS A 121 -2.15 1.06 0.98
CA CYS A 121 -1.62 2.38 1.30
C CYS A 121 -1.02 2.45 2.72
N SER A 122 -0.47 3.61 3.04
CA SER A 122 0.03 3.98 4.38
C SER A 122 1.04 3.00 4.98
N LEU A 123 1.83 2.30 4.16
CA LEU A 123 2.86 1.38 4.66
C LEU A 123 4.05 2.19 5.21
N PHE A 124 4.16 2.26 6.53
CA PHE A 124 5.29 2.90 7.18
C PHE A 124 5.72 2.13 8.43
N LEU A 125 7.03 2.02 8.63
CA LEU A 125 7.64 1.38 9.78
C LEU A 125 8.78 2.26 10.28
N HIS A 126 8.78 2.54 11.58
CA HIS A 126 9.83 3.31 12.22
C HIS A 126 11.21 2.67 11.99
N ALA A 127 12.24 3.48 11.74
CA ALA A 127 13.56 3.01 11.30
C ALA A 127 14.16 1.93 12.23
N ASP A 128 14.09 2.15 13.54
CA ASP A 128 14.59 1.21 14.57
C ASP A 128 13.91 -0.17 14.55
N HIS A 129 12.74 -0.29 13.91
CA HIS A 129 11.98 -1.52 13.82
C HIS A 129 12.06 -2.19 12.44
N ARG A 130 12.85 -1.65 11.50
CA ARG A 130 13.08 -2.20 10.14
C ARG A 130 14.07 -3.38 10.13
N SER A 131 13.97 -4.26 11.11
CA SER A 131 14.80 -5.46 11.23
C SER A 131 13.97 -6.75 11.16
N GLY A 132 14.63 -7.85 10.83
CA GLY A 132 14.03 -9.19 10.82
C GLY A 132 12.84 -9.33 9.86
N LEU A 133 11.67 -9.66 10.42
CA LEU A 133 10.45 -9.95 9.64
C LEU A 133 9.43 -8.81 9.67
N ASN A 134 9.68 -7.74 10.42
CA ASN A 134 8.66 -6.72 10.75
C ASN A 134 8.08 -6.02 9.51
N GLY A 135 8.93 -5.59 8.57
CA GLY A 135 8.47 -4.96 7.33
C GLY A 135 7.65 -5.90 6.45
N ARG A 136 8.07 -7.17 6.35
CA ARG A 136 7.33 -8.21 5.61
C ARG A 136 6.01 -8.54 6.29
N LEU A 137 5.99 -8.65 7.61
CA LEU A 137 4.79 -8.87 8.41
C LEU A 137 3.78 -7.74 8.16
N LEU A 138 4.19 -6.48 8.40
CA LEU A 138 3.31 -5.34 8.25
C LEU A 138 2.76 -5.20 6.84
N SER A 139 3.62 -5.36 5.82
CA SER A 139 3.18 -5.27 4.43
C SER A 139 2.24 -6.41 4.03
N LYS A 140 2.60 -7.66 4.33
CA LYS A 140 1.89 -8.85 3.81
C LYS A 140 0.70 -9.28 4.67
N ALA A 141 0.59 -8.83 5.92
CA ALA A 141 -0.58 -9.08 6.76
C ALA A 141 -1.89 -8.66 6.07
N ARG A 142 -1.85 -7.55 5.33
CA ARG A 142 -2.96 -7.05 4.52
C ARG A 142 -3.51 -8.11 3.55
N PHE A 143 -2.66 -8.96 2.98
CA PHE A 143 -3.10 -10.01 2.06
C PHE A 143 -3.88 -11.12 2.74
N LEU A 144 -3.53 -11.51 3.98
CA LEU A 144 -4.35 -12.48 4.72
C LEU A 144 -5.72 -11.91 5.08
N PHE A 145 -5.79 -10.62 5.40
CA PHE A 145 -7.07 -9.95 5.63
C PHE A 145 -7.92 -9.90 4.35
N ILE A 146 -7.30 -9.55 3.21
CA ILE A 146 -7.95 -9.60 1.89
C ILE A 146 -8.42 -11.01 1.54
N ALA A 147 -7.62 -12.03 1.85
CA ALA A 147 -7.96 -13.42 1.56
C ALA A 147 -9.12 -13.95 2.42
N GLU A 148 -9.21 -13.53 3.69
CA GLU A 148 -10.29 -13.95 4.57
C GLU A 148 -11.62 -13.25 4.24
N PHE A 149 -11.56 -11.97 3.85
CA PHE A 149 -12.74 -11.14 3.58
C PHE A 149 -12.78 -10.66 2.13
N ARG A 150 -12.60 -11.60 1.20
CA ARG A 150 -12.40 -11.32 -0.23
C ARG A 150 -13.51 -10.47 -0.83
N GLU A 151 -14.74 -10.64 -0.38
CA GLU A 151 -15.94 -9.91 -0.81
C GLU A 151 -15.89 -8.41 -0.53
N LEU A 152 -15.03 -7.96 0.40
CA LEU A 152 -14.90 -6.55 0.76
C LEU A 152 -13.98 -5.77 -0.20
N PHE A 153 -13.27 -6.48 -1.09
CA PHE A 153 -12.22 -5.92 -1.94
C PHE A 153 -12.51 -6.10 -3.45
N GLY A 154 -11.88 -5.26 -4.27
CA GLY A 154 -11.99 -5.32 -5.72
C GLY A 154 -11.30 -6.53 -6.33
N ASP A 155 -11.55 -6.75 -7.63
CA ASP A 155 -10.91 -7.83 -8.39
C ASP A 155 -9.44 -7.57 -8.70
N LYS A 156 -9.02 -6.31 -8.59
CA LYS A 156 -7.63 -5.90 -8.55
C LYS A 156 -7.33 -5.14 -7.26
N VAL A 157 -6.10 -5.32 -6.80
CA VAL A 157 -5.48 -4.49 -5.77
C VAL A 157 -4.38 -3.68 -6.42
N ILE A 158 -4.36 -2.38 -6.13
CA ILE A 158 -3.33 -1.45 -6.58
C ILE A 158 -2.44 -1.01 -5.41
N ALA A 159 -1.27 -0.48 -5.72
CA ALA A 159 -0.44 0.28 -4.80
C ALA A 159 0.22 1.42 -5.58
N GLU A 160 -0.05 2.66 -5.17
CA GLU A 160 0.71 3.82 -5.66
C GLU A 160 2.02 3.92 -4.90
N MET A 161 3.12 3.86 -5.63
CA MET A 161 4.47 3.83 -5.06
C MET A 161 5.09 5.21 -5.16
N ARG A 162 5.55 5.77 -4.04
CA ARG A 162 6.23 7.07 -4.00
C ARG A 162 7.33 7.18 -5.07
N GLY A 163 7.24 8.21 -5.90
CA GLY A 163 8.15 8.52 -6.98
C GLY A 163 9.43 9.23 -6.52
N MET A 164 10.28 9.58 -7.50
CA MET A 164 11.59 10.19 -7.21
C MET A 164 11.46 11.62 -6.68
N SER A 165 12.17 11.89 -5.59
CA SER A 165 12.45 13.23 -5.07
C SER A 165 13.91 13.28 -4.61
N ASP A 166 14.54 14.44 -4.70
CA ASP A 166 15.88 14.65 -4.16
C ASP A 166 15.88 14.80 -2.63
N GLU A 167 17.07 14.87 -2.02
CA GLU A 167 17.23 15.06 -0.56
C GLU A 167 16.59 16.36 -0.03
N ARG A 168 16.31 17.33 -0.92
CA ARG A 168 15.63 18.59 -0.59
C ARG A 168 14.11 18.49 -0.81
N GLY A 169 13.60 17.31 -1.15
CA GLY A 169 12.19 17.06 -1.40
C GLY A 169 11.69 17.56 -2.75
N ARG A 170 12.58 17.85 -3.71
CA ARG A 170 12.17 18.29 -5.06
C ARG A 170 11.99 17.10 -5.98
N SER A 171 10.83 17.01 -6.62
CA SER A 171 10.56 16.01 -7.65
C SER A 171 10.90 16.58 -9.04
N PRO A 172 11.79 15.95 -9.83
CA PRO A 172 12.07 16.39 -11.19
C PRO A 172 10.82 16.44 -12.07
N PHE A 173 9.89 15.49 -11.86
CA PHE A 173 8.62 15.45 -12.57
C PHE A 173 7.72 16.63 -12.19
N TRP A 174 7.58 16.91 -10.88
CA TRP A 174 6.80 18.05 -10.41
C TRP A 174 7.31 19.39 -10.97
N GLU A 175 8.62 19.60 -10.94
CA GLU A 175 9.23 20.85 -11.43
C GLU A 175 9.03 21.05 -12.93
N SER A 176 9.02 19.96 -13.70
CA SER A 176 8.83 20.03 -15.16
C SER A 176 7.37 20.10 -15.60
N LEU A 177 6.41 19.81 -14.71
CA LEU A 177 5.00 19.73 -15.07
C LEU A 177 4.09 20.44 -14.06
N GLY A 178 3.88 19.85 -12.89
CA GLY A 178 2.88 20.33 -11.93
C GLY A 178 3.14 21.76 -11.46
N ARG A 179 4.40 22.14 -11.22
CA ARG A 179 4.80 23.49 -10.80
C ARG A 179 4.25 24.60 -11.70
N HIS A 180 4.13 24.35 -13.00
CA HIS A 180 3.61 25.32 -13.96
C HIS A 180 2.11 25.59 -13.83
N PHE A 181 1.34 24.63 -13.33
CA PHE A 181 -0.12 24.75 -13.16
C PHE A 181 -0.50 25.20 -11.75
N PHE A 182 0.12 24.61 -10.71
CA PHE A 182 -0.25 24.86 -9.32
C PHE A 182 0.49 26.03 -8.66
N LYS A 183 1.63 26.48 -9.24
CA LYS A 183 2.47 27.57 -8.72
C LYS A 183 2.85 27.41 -7.22
N MET A 184 3.02 26.17 -6.76
CA MET A 184 3.39 25.83 -5.38
C MET A 184 4.45 24.72 -5.33
N GLU A 185 5.10 24.56 -4.17
CA GLU A 185 6.12 23.53 -3.94
C GLU A 185 5.49 22.12 -3.92
N PHE A 186 6.27 21.11 -4.29
CA PHE A 186 5.80 19.71 -4.28
C PHE A 186 5.24 19.31 -2.91
N SER A 187 5.97 19.61 -1.84
CA SER A 187 5.56 19.30 -0.46
C SER A 187 4.24 19.96 -0.06
N GLN A 188 3.94 21.14 -0.60
CA GLN A 188 2.68 21.83 -0.35
C GLN A 188 1.53 21.16 -1.09
N ALA A 189 1.72 20.79 -2.37
CA ALA A 189 0.73 20.06 -3.13
C ALA A 189 0.44 18.67 -2.53
N ASP A 190 1.49 17.94 -2.18
CA ASP A 190 1.46 16.65 -1.48
C ASP A 190 0.66 16.73 -0.17
N TYR A 191 0.92 17.76 0.64
CA TYR A 191 0.17 18.01 1.87
C TYR A 191 -1.31 18.33 1.61
N LEU A 192 -1.64 19.20 0.64
CA LEU A 192 -3.02 19.56 0.31
C LEU A 192 -3.84 18.34 -0.14
N THR A 193 -3.24 17.47 -0.94
CA THR A 193 -3.85 16.20 -1.34
C THR A 193 -4.00 15.25 -0.15
N GLY A 194 -2.98 15.14 0.70
CA GLY A 194 -3.01 14.32 1.91
C GLY A 194 -4.08 14.75 2.93
N VAL A 195 -4.37 16.06 3.03
CA VAL A 195 -5.48 16.59 3.83
C VAL A 195 -6.82 16.59 3.08
N GLY A 196 -6.95 15.86 1.96
CA GLY A 196 -8.23 15.60 1.31
C GLY A 196 -8.81 16.74 0.46
N ASN A 197 -8.01 17.73 0.08
CA ASN A 197 -8.44 18.66 -0.97
C ASN A 197 -8.01 18.08 -2.31
N LYS A 198 -8.92 17.49 -3.09
CA LYS A 198 -8.60 16.95 -4.44
C LYS A 198 -9.31 17.69 -5.57
N ALA A 199 -10.24 18.59 -5.26
CA ALA A 199 -10.98 19.38 -6.25
C ALA A 199 -10.04 20.24 -7.12
N PHE A 200 -9.00 20.80 -6.51
CA PHE A 200 -8.03 21.67 -7.19
C PHE A 200 -7.27 20.96 -8.33
N ILE A 201 -7.13 19.64 -8.27
CA ILE A 201 -6.47 18.84 -9.31
C ILE A 201 -7.27 18.91 -10.61
N ALA A 202 -8.60 18.72 -10.52
CA ALA A 202 -9.50 18.73 -11.67
C ALA A 202 -9.59 20.12 -12.33
N GLU A 203 -9.41 21.17 -11.54
CA GLU A 203 -9.48 22.57 -11.97
C GLU A 203 -8.20 23.03 -12.67
N LEU A 204 -7.03 22.56 -12.22
CA LEU A 204 -5.74 23.10 -12.63
C LEU A 204 -4.99 22.24 -13.64
N MET A 205 -5.24 20.93 -13.68
CA MET A 205 -4.47 20.03 -14.54
C MET A 205 -4.92 20.03 -16.01
N PRO A 206 -3.97 19.86 -16.95
CA PRO A 206 -4.28 19.85 -18.37
C PRO A 206 -5.13 18.63 -18.74
N LYS A 207 -6.22 18.88 -19.48
CA LYS A 207 -7.16 17.84 -19.94
C LYS A 207 -6.71 17.12 -21.21
N PHE A 208 -5.65 17.60 -21.86
CA PHE A 208 -5.13 17.05 -23.11
C PHE A 208 -3.90 16.16 -22.86
N PRO A 209 -3.62 15.21 -23.75
CA PRO A 209 -2.44 14.35 -23.63
C PRO A 209 -1.16 15.17 -23.65
N LEU A 210 -0.26 14.90 -22.71
CA LEU A 210 1.04 15.56 -22.61
C LEU A 210 2.10 14.71 -23.28
N TYR A 211 2.79 15.26 -24.27
CA TYR A 211 3.95 14.59 -24.85
C TYR A 211 5.11 14.67 -23.88
N THR A 212 5.62 13.50 -23.47
CA THR A 212 6.75 13.45 -22.52
C THR A 212 8.00 14.16 -23.06
N CYS A 213 8.15 14.29 -24.38
CA CYS A 213 9.25 15.04 -24.99
C CYS A 213 9.23 16.55 -24.73
N PHE A 214 8.14 17.11 -24.18
CA PHE A 214 8.10 18.48 -23.70
C PHE A 214 8.58 18.62 -22.25
N LEU A 215 8.77 17.51 -21.53
CA LEU A 215 9.34 17.50 -20.20
C LEU A 215 10.87 17.52 -20.27
N SER A 216 11.51 17.97 -19.19
CA SER A 216 12.97 17.90 -19.04
C SER A 216 13.49 16.45 -19.14
N GLU A 217 14.77 16.28 -19.43
CA GLU A 217 15.42 14.96 -19.43
C GLU A 217 15.28 14.27 -18.07
N ASP A 218 15.53 14.99 -16.98
CA ASP A 218 15.41 14.47 -15.62
C ASP A 218 13.98 14.03 -15.30
N ALA A 219 12.97 14.82 -15.70
CA ALA A 219 11.57 14.46 -15.51
C ALA A 219 11.18 13.20 -16.28
N ARG A 220 11.65 13.06 -17.53
CA ARG A 220 11.40 11.85 -18.32
C ARG A 220 12.07 10.61 -17.72
N ALA A 221 13.27 10.77 -17.15
CA ALA A 221 14.04 9.67 -16.60
C ALA A 221 13.40 9.04 -15.34
N VAL A 222 12.56 9.80 -14.63
CA VAL A 222 11.91 9.35 -13.39
C VAL A 222 10.49 8.81 -13.56
N ILE A 223 9.88 8.90 -14.75
CA ILE A 223 8.52 8.38 -14.98
C ILE A 223 8.47 6.87 -14.71
N GLY A 224 7.60 6.46 -13.79
CA GLY A 224 7.44 5.06 -13.37
C GLY A 224 8.58 4.54 -12.51
N ARG A 225 9.45 5.42 -11.97
CA ARG A 225 10.53 5.07 -11.05
C ARG A 225 10.12 5.40 -9.62
N VAL A 226 10.42 4.47 -8.71
CA VAL A 226 10.19 4.67 -7.28
C VAL A 226 11.38 5.37 -6.62
N HIS A 227 11.13 6.06 -5.51
CA HIS A 227 12.19 6.54 -4.63
C HIS A 227 13.07 5.38 -4.12
N PRO A 228 14.39 5.58 -3.86
CA PRO A 228 15.25 4.51 -3.32
C PRO A 228 14.70 3.88 -2.03
N ASP A 229 14.14 4.67 -1.12
CA ASP A 229 13.52 4.18 0.12
C ASP A 229 12.25 3.32 -0.12
N THR A 230 11.68 3.39 -1.32
CA THR A 230 10.46 2.66 -1.73
C THR A 230 10.80 1.34 -2.44
N GLU A 231 12.02 1.17 -2.96
CA GLU A 231 12.47 -0.05 -3.65
C GLU A 231 12.23 -1.34 -2.83
N PRO A 232 12.50 -1.39 -1.50
CA PRO A 232 12.21 -2.58 -0.71
C PRO A 232 10.72 -2.95 -0.68
N ALA A 233 9.83 -1.95 -0.64
CA ALA A 233 8.39 -2.17 -0.68
C ALA A 233 7.94 -2.66 -2.06
N LEU A 234 8.48 -2.08 -3.13
CA LEU A 234 8.24 -2.52 -4.50
C LEU A 234 8.64 -3.99 -4.70
N ALA A 235 9.82 -4.37 -4.22
CA ALA A 235 10.30 -5.75 -4.32
C ALA A 235 9.39 -6.73 -3.56
N MET A 236 8.89 -6.36 -2.38
CA MET A 236 7.93 -7.18 -1.64
C MET A 236 6.62 -7.40 -2.39
N LEU A 237 6.09 -6.36 -3.04
CA LEU A 237 4.84 -6.45 -3.81
C LEU A 237 5.03 -7.23 -5.12
N LYS A 238 6.15 -7.02 -5.83
CA LYS A 238 6.50 -7.82 -7.02
C LYS A 238 6.58 -9.32 -6.71
N ALA A 239 7.17 -9.67 -5.56
CA ALA A 239 7.23 -11.06 -5.09
C ALA A 239 5.86 -11.67 -4.75
N GLU A 240 4.82 -10.85 -4.63
CA GLU A 240 3.42 -11.27 -4.42
C GLU A 240 2.59 -11.25 -5.72
N GLY A 241 3.18 -10.85 -6.85
CA GLY A 241 2.54 -10.85 -8.17
C GLY A 241 2.15 -9.47 -8.70
N PHE A 242 2.52 -8.38 -8.02
CA PHE A 242 2.24 -7.02 -8.49
C PHE A 242 3.14 -6.63 -9.67
N SER A 243 2.59 -5.89 -10.61
CA SER A 243 3.28 -5.44 -11.82
C SER A 243 2.88 -4.02 -12.20
N TYR A 244 3.77 -3.32 -12.89
CA TYR A 244 3.49 -2.00 -13.45
C TYR A 244 2.68 -2.14 -14.74
N GLN A 245 1.57 -1.40 -14.85
CA GLN A 245 0.64 -1.47 -15.97
C GLN A 245 0.48 -0.13 -16.72
N GLY A 246 1.48 0.75 -16.61
CA GLY A 246 1.48 2.00 -17.36
C GLY A 246 0.74 3.16 -16.67
N TYR A 247 0.56 3.13 -15.35
CA TYR A 247 -0.07 4.21 -14.59
C TYR A 247 0.93 4.84 -13.62
N VAL A 248 1.02 6.16 -13.59
CA VAL A 248 1.89 6.89 -12.68
C VAL A 248 1.13 7.98 -11.94
N ASP A 249 1.61 8.32 -10.75
CA ASP A 249 1.10 9.45 -9.96
C ASP A 249 1.22 10.76 -10.75
N ILE A 250 0.29 11.68 -10.50
CA ILE A 250 0.21 12.97 -11.18
C ILE A 250 1.17 14.03 -10.64
N PHE A 251 1.74 13.82 -9.45
CA PHE A 251 2.65 14.76 -8.79
C PHE A 251 4.12 14.38 -8.96
N ASP A 252 4.49 13.12 -8.72
CA ASP A 252 5.88 12.66 -8.71
C ASP A 252 6.21 11.56 -9.75
N ALA A 253 5.21 11.14 -10.54
CA ALA A 253 5.32 10.07 -11.52
C ALA A 253 5.80 8.72 -10.98
N GLY A 254 5.63 8.48 -9.68
CA GLY A 254 5.77 7.18 -9.07
C GLY A 254 4.78 6.17 -9.67
N PRO A 255 5.17 4.91 -9.87
CA PRO A 255 4.31 3.93 -10.53
C PRO A 255 3.16 3.49 -9.62
N ALA A 256 1.96 3.41 -10.18
CA ALA A 256 0.90 2.56 -9.66
C ALA A 256 1.10 1.13 -10.19
N ILE A 257 1.29 0.19 -9.27
CA ILE A 257 1.40 -1.24 -9.58
C ILE A 257 0.11 -1.95 -9.20
N GLU A 258 -0.22 -3.02 -9.90
CA GLU A 258 -1.45 -3.77 -9.67
C GLU A 258 -1.25 -5.29 -9.76
N ALA A 259 -2.16 -6.02 -9.11
CA ALA A 259 -2.32 -7.44 -9.23
C ALA A 259 -3.82 -7.80 -9.24
N GLU A 260 -4.21 -8.82 -9.98
CA GLU A 260 -5.50 -9.46 -9.77
C GLU A 260 -5.54 -10.05 -8.35
N THR A 261 -6.55 -9.69 -7.56
CA THR A 261 -6.64 -10.03 -6.14
C THR A 261 -6.51 -11.54 -5.90
N ALA A 262 -7.13 -12.34 -6.76
CA ALA A 262 -7.10 -13.80 -6.69
C ALA A 262 -5.74 -14.42 -7.05
N LYS A 263 -4.86 -13.68 -7.73
CA LYS A 263 -3.52 -14.13 -8.15
C LYS A 263 -2.40 -13.63 -7.24
N ILE A 264 -2.72 -12.81 -6.24
CA ILE A 264 -1.75 -12.42 -5.22
C ILE A 264 -1.30 -13.68 -4.49
N ARG A 265 0.00 -13.98 -4.46
CA ARG A 265 0.53 -15.25 -3.94
C ARG A 265 0.05 -15.56 -2.53
N ALA A 266 0.12 -14.60 -1.61
CA ALA A 266 -0.36 -14.77 -0.23
C ALA A 266 -1.89 -14.94 -0.15
N VAL A 267 -2.66 -14.37 -1.07
CA VAL A 267 -4.11 -14.59 -1.14
C VAL A 267 -4.39 -16.00 -1.64
N GLN A 268 -3.86 -16.36 -2.81
CA GLN A 268 -4.06 -17.64 -3.48
C GLN A 268 -3.54 -18.83 -2.66
N GLY A 269 -2.36 -18.69 -2.07
CA GLY A 269 -1.66 -19.76 -1.36
C GLY A 269 -2.02 -19.88 0.12
N SER A 270 -2.80 -18.95 0.68
CA SER A 270 -3.22 -19.06 2.08
C SER A 270 -4.26 -20.15 2.29
N GLN A 271 -4.11 -20.85 3.41
CA GLN A 271 -4.93 -22.01 3.76
C GLN A 271 -5.58 -21.83 5.12
N ASN A 272 -6.77 -22.40 5.29
CA ASN A 272 -7.39 -22.58 6.59
C ASN A 272 -6.83 -23.84 7.25
N LEU A 273 -6.29 -23.70 8.45
CA LEU A 273 -5.59 -24.75 9.19
C LEU A 273 -6.08 -24.80 10.64
N VAL A 274 -5.94 -25.96 11.27
CA VAL A 274 -6.15 -26.12 12.72
C VAL A 274 -4.89 -25.67 13.44
N LEU A 275 -5.02 -24.85 14.48
CA LEU A 275 -3.90 -24.44 15.31
C LEU A 275 -3.52 -25.53 16.30
N ALA A 276 -2.26 -25.92 16.33
CA ALA A 276 -1.68 -26.67 17.44
C ALA A 276 -0.61 -25.82 18.14
N ILE A 277 -0.51 -25.99 19.46
CA ILE A 277 0.46 -25.27 20.29
C ILE A 277 1.52 -26.26 20.76
N GLY A 278 2.78 -25.98 20.44
CA GLY A 278 3.91 -26.83 20.78
C GLY A 278 5.21 -26.24 20.28
N THR A 279 6.25 -27.06 20.13
CA THR A 279 7.52 -26.63 19.52
C THR A 279 7.49 -26.95 18.03
N PRO A 280 7.56 -25.94 17.12
CA PRO A 280 7.51 -26.16 15.67
C PRO A 280 8.63 -27.10 15.15
N GLY A 281 9.81 -27.09 15.79
CA GLY A 281 10.98 -27.88 15.41
C GLY A 281 12.01 -27.08 14.60
N ASP A 282 13.17 -27.68 14.31
CA ASP A 282 14.30 -26.99 13.67
C ASP A 282 14.04 -26.64 12.19
N ASP A 283 13.20 -27.42 11.51
CA ASP A 283 12.80 -27.18 10.11
C ASP A 283 11.64 -26.18 9.98
N ALA A 284 11.25 -25.51 11.07
CA ALA A 284 10.15 -24.57 11.06
C ALA A 284 10.48 -23.32 10.22
N GLU A 285 9.57 -22.98 9.32
CA GLU A 285 9.72 -21.80 8.47
C GLU A 285 8.78 -20.67 8.91
N PRO A 286 9.10 -19.41 8.60
CA PRO A 286 8.22 -18.30 8.94
C PRO A 286 6.89 -18.35 8.17
N PHE A 287 5.79 -18.45 8.91
CA PHE A 287 4.42 -18.28 8.38
C PHE A 287 3.87 -16.92 8.78
N LEU A 288 3.05 -16.34 7.90
CA LEU A 288 2.04 -15.37 8.29
C LEU A 288 0.83 -16.14 8.80
N VAL A 289 0.32 -15.75 9.97
CA VAL A 289 -0.82 -16.42 10.62
C VAL A 289 -1.84 -15.37 11.02
N HIS A 290 -3.07 -15.53 10.55
CA HIS A 290 -4.22 -14.69 10.85
C HIS A 290 -5.24 -15.46 11.68
N ASN A 291 -5.81 -14.78 12.67
CA ASN A 291 -6.80 -15.35 13.58
C ASN A 291 -8.24 -15.40 13.01
N ARG A 292 -8.43 -15.08 11.72
CA ARG A 292 -9.72 -15.13 11.01
C ARG A 292 -10.82 -14.21 11.57
N LYS A 293 -10.46 -13.25 12.42
CA LYS A 293 -11.39 -12.24 12.93
C LYS A 293 -11.29 -10.96 12.11
N ARG A 294 -12.42 -10.25 11.98
CA ARG A 294 -12.49 -8.92 11.37
C ARG A 294 -12.16 -7.83 12.38
N GLN A 295 -13.04 -7.60 13.35
CA GLN A 295 -12.90 -6.54 14.35
C GLN A 295 -11.74 -6.78 15.32
N ASP A 296 -11.56 -8.02 15.77
CA ASP A 296 -10.43 -8.43 16.61
C ASP A 296 -9.31 -9.08 15.78
N CYS A 297 -9.13 -8.61 14.54
CA CYS A 297 -8.10 -9.12 13.64
C CYS A 297 -6.72 -9.09 14.32
N ARG A 298 -5.99 -10.21 14.23
CA ARG A 298 -4.62 -10.36 14.71
C ARG A 298 -3.83 -11.17 13.71
N ILE A 299 -2.73 -10.61 13.24
CA ILE A 299 -1.83 -11.25 12.27
C ILE A 299 -0.39 -11.16 12.77
N THR A 300 0.32 -12.27 12.81
CA THR A 300 1.74 -12.32 13.20
C THR A 300 2.55 -13.10 12.17
N ALA A 301 3.86 -12.86 12.16
CA ALA A 301 4.83 -13.75 11.51
C ALA A 301 5.54 -14.55 12.59
N ALA A 302 5.60 -15.87 12.45
CA ALA A 302 6.29 -16.75 13.40
C ALA A 302 6.79 -18.03 12.70
N PRO A 303 7.88 -18.65 13.20
CA PRO A 303 8.23 -20.01 12.81
C PRO A 303 7.06 -20.95 13.09
N ALA A 304 6.68 -21.74 12.09
CA ALA A 304 5.60 -22.70 12.21
C ALA A 304 5.92 -23.96 11.40
N ARG A 305 5.30 -25.08 11.78
CA ARG A 305 5.39 -26.33 11.03
C ARG A 305 4.00 -26.79 10.61
N LEU A 306 3.81 -26.97 9.31
CA LEU A 306 2.61 -27.55 8.75
C LEU A 306 2.69 -29.08 8.83
N ALA A 307 1.68 -29.72 9.43
CA ALA A 307 1.57 -31.17 9.51
C ALA A 307 0.11 -31.60 9.35
N ALA A 308 -0.22 -32.25 8.23
CA ALA A 308 -1.54 -32.83 7.96
C ALA A 308 -2.73 -31.87 8.27
N GLY A 309 -2.70 -30.64 7.72
CA GLY A 309 -3.75 -29.63 7.93
C GLY A 309 -3.71 -28.91 9.28
N THR A 310 -2.71 -29.19 10.11
CA THR A 310 -2.47 -28.53 11.39
C THR A 310 -1.23 -27.63 11.30
N LEU A 311 -1.32 -26.40 11.80
CA LEU A 311 -0.20 -25.49 11.95
C LEU A 311 0.29 -25.50 13.40
N VAL A 312 1.50 -26.03 13.63
CA VAL A 312 2.13 -26.03 14.95
C VAL A 312 2.89 -24.72 15.14
N VAL A 313 2.54 -23.96 16.18
CA VAL A 313 3.21 -22.72 16.58
C VAL A 313 3.61 -22.75 18.06
N ASP A 314 4.53 -21.88 18.45
CA ASP A 314 4.90 -21.72 19.87
C ASP A 314 3.76 -21.09 20.71
N PRO A 315 3.79 -21.26 22.06
CA PRO A 315 2.78 -20.67 22.94
C PRO A 315 2.69 -19.13 22.86
N LEU A 316 3.79 -18.43 22.58
CA LEU A 316 3.80 -16.98 22.48
C LEU A 316 3.01 -16.50 21.25
N THR A 317 3.12 -17.22 20.14
CA THR A 317 2.41 -16.97 18.88
C THR A 317 0.91 -17.15 19.07
N ALA A 318 0.48 -18.24 19.70
CA ALA A 318 -0.93 -18.46 20.04
C ALA A 318 -1.47 -17.36 20.98
N LYS A 319 -0.68 -16.97 22.00
CA LYS A 319 -1.01 -15.86 22.90
C LYS A 319 -1.16 -14.53 22.15
N ARG A 320 -0.25 -14.20 21.24
CA ARG A 320 -0.31 -12.98 20.41
C ARG A 320 -1.56 -12.95 19.53
N LEU A 321 -1.94 -14.10 18.97
CA LEU A 321 -3.15 -14.28 18.14
C LEU A 321 -4.45 -14.31 18.97
N ARG A 322 -4.34 -14.54 20.29
CA ARG A 322 -5.45 -14.78 21.23
C ARG A 322 -6.28 -16.00 20.83
N LEU A 323 -5.59 -17.10 20.55
CA LEU A 323 -6.18 -18.37 20.15
C LEU A 323 -5.72 -19.50 21.08
N SER A 324 -6.52 -20.55 21.13
CA SER A 324 -6.25 -21.81 21.82
C SER A 324 -5.96 -22.92 20.81
N ALA A 325 -5.38 -24.03 21.27
CA ALA A 325 -5.24 -25.22 20.43
C ALA A 325 -6.62 -25.70 19.94
N GLY A 326 -6.72 -26.07 18.66
CA GLY A 326 -7.96 -26.45 17.99
C GLY A 326 -8.67 -25.31 17.25
N ASP A 327 -8.31 -24.05 17.52
CA ASP A 327 -8.86 -22.90 16.78
C ASP A 327 -8.44 -22.91 15.31
N GLN A 328 -9.23 -22.26 14.46
CA GLN A 328 -8.92 -22.12 13.03
C GLN A 328 -8.06 -20.88 12.78
N VAL A 329 -7.01 -21.04 11.98
CA VAL A 329 -6.18 -19.93 11.47
C VAL A 329 -6.18 -19.93 9.95
N ARG A 330 -6.00 -18.76 9.36
CA ARG A 330 -5.59 -18.65 7.96
C ARG A 330 -4.09 -18.40 7.94
N ALA A 331 -3.34 -19.18 7.19
CA ALA A 331 -1.89 -19.05 7.15
C ALA A 331 -1.28 -19.29 5.78
N VAL A 332 -0.11 -18.69 5.55
CA VAL A 332 0.72 -18.89 4.35
C VAL A 332 2.18 -18.68 4.73
N THR A 333 3.09 -19.34 4.02
CA THR A 333 4.53 -19.07 4.16
C THR A 333 4.84 -17.61 3.86
N LEU A 334 5.72 -17.00 4.67
CA LEU A 334 6.04 -15.57 4.58
C LEU A 334 6.72 -15.22 3.25
N SER A 335 7.49 -16.15 2.70
CA SER A 335 8.19 -16.02 1.42
C SER A 335 7.74 -17.16 0.49
N ALA A 336 7.78 -16.93 -0.82
CA ALA A 336 7.62 -18.02 -1.77
C ALA A 336 8.74 -19.04 -1.56
N HIS A 337 8.42 -20.34 -1.69
CA HIS A 337 9.45 -21.35 -1.87
C HIS A 337 10.18 -21.08 -3.20
N ARG A 338 11.51 -21.16 -3.18
CA ARG A 338 12.33 -21.00 -4.37
C ARG A 338 12.23 -22.20 -5.28
#